data_AF-A0A7S0HXI6-F1
#
_entry.id   AF-A0A7S0HXI6-F1
#
_cell.length_a   1.000
_cell.length_b   1.000
_cell.length_c   1.000
_cell.angle_alpha   90.00
_cell.angle_beta   90.00
_cell.angle_gamma   90.00
#
_symmetry.space_group_name_H-M   'P 1'
#
loop_
_entity.id
_entity.type
_entity.pdbx_description
1 polymer ?
#
loop_
_entity_poly.entity_id
_entity_poly.type
_entity_poly.pdbx_seq_one_letter_code
_entity_poly.pdbx_strand_id
1 'polypeptide(L)'
;RANQIIFSDKGSICCVRNRFYFLFQVCEASFFAYRPVVEANVRVYAVLHEQDPTSTDRAFFQTRVMRLTNPNDEMGGKLFLATPQVVTHAIDQWSPLFPPRALARPSYCEDE
;
A
#
# COMPACT_ATOMS: atom_id res chain seq x y z
N ARG A 1 -14.54 -11.40 -16.06
CA ARG A 1 -14.76 -10.60 -14.83
C ARG A 1 -13.48 -9.94 -14.36
N ALA A 2 -12.35 -10.65 -14.23
CA ALA A 2 -11.08 -10.04 -13.81
C ALA A 2 -10.59 -8.89 -14.72
N ASN A 3 -11.01 -8.87 -15.98
CA ASN A 3 -10.74 -7.80 -16.95
C ASN A 3 -11.62 -6.53 -16.79
N GLN A 4 -12.53 -6.50 -15.82
CA GLN A 4 -13.40 -5.34 -15.57
C GLN A 4 -12.74 -4.30 -14.67
N ILE A 5 -11.75 -4.69 -13.86
CA ILE A 5 -11.05 -3.77 -12.97
C ILE A 5 -9.72 -3.41 -13.61
N ILE A 6 -9.48 -2.11 -13.76
CA ILE A 6 -8.21 -1.59 -14.25
C ILE A 6 -7.54 -0.76 -13.16
N PHE A 7 -6.22 -0.86 -13.10
CA PHE A 7 -5.37 -0.12 -12.19
C PHE A 7 -4.54 0.89 -12.97
N SER A 8 -4.07 1.95 -12.30
CA SER A 8 -3.04 2.80 -12.90
C SER A 8 -1.78 1.97 -13.16
N ASP A 9 -1.12 2.24 -14.29
CA ASP A 9 0.14 1.59 -14.66
C ASP A 9 1.26 1.88 -13.65
N LYS A 10 1.18 3.00 -12.93
CA LYS A 10 2.14 3.42 -11.92
C LYS A 10 1.46 3.70 -10.59
N GLY A 11 2.16 3.38 -9.51
CA GLY A 11 1.91 3.95 -8.18
C GLY A 11 2.81 5.17 -7.96
N SER A 12 2.44 6.03 -7.03
CA SER A 12 3.20 7.22 -6.66
C SER A 12 3.41 7.27 -5.15
N ILE A 13 4.52 7.87 -4.73
CA ILE A 13 4.74 8.28 -3.35
C ILE A 13 4.68 9.80 -3.31
N CYS A 14 3.84 10.37 -2.44
CA CYS A 14 3.73 11.81 -2.27
C CYS A 14 3.92 12.22 -0.81
N CYS A 15 4.37 13.45 -0.59
CA CYS A 15 4.48 14.06 0.73
C CYS A 15 3.40 15.13 0.89
N VAL A 16 2.58 15.02 1.93
CA VAL A 16 1.54 16.00 2.28
C VAL A 16 1.67 16.30 3.76
N ARG A 17 1.90 17.58 4.11
CA ARG A 17 2.07 18.03 5.52
C ARG A 17 3.08 17.19 6.30
N ASN A 18 4.25 16.97 5.71
CA ASN A 18 5.35 16.19 6.27
C ASN A 18 5.00 14.71 6.56
N ARG A 19 4.03 14.14 5.83
CA ARG A 19 3.65 12.72 5.88
C ARG A 19 3.72 12.13 4.49
N PHE A 20 4.25 10.92 4.39
CA PHE A 20 4.37 10.20 3.12
C PHE A 20 3.20 9.25 2.91
N TYR A 21 2.74 9.17 1.66
CA TYR A 21 1.65 8.30 1.24
C TYR A 21 2.04 7.55 -0.02
N PHE A 22 1.76 6.26 -0.09
CA PHE A 22 1.77 5.48 -1.32
C PHE A 22 0.34 5.43 -1.89
N LEU A 23 0.19 5.74 -3.17
CA LEU A 23 -1.11 5.81 -3.82
C LEU A 23 -1.10 5.30 -5.25
N PHE A 24 -2.23 4.74 -5.67
CA PHE A 24 -2.50 4.29 -7.04
C PHE A 24 -4.01 4.41 -7.34
N GLN A 25 -4.37 4.39 -8.61
CA GLN A 25 -5.78 4.47 -9.01
C GLN A 25 -6.34 3.11 -9.38
N VAL A 26 -7.63 2.93 -9.14
CA VAL A 26 -8.40 1.76 -9.53
C VAL A 26 -9.77 2.20 -10.01
N CYS A 27 -10.27 1.61 -11.09
CA CYS A 27 -11.62 1.86 -11.57
C CYS A 27 -12.21 0.63 -12.26
N GLU A 28 -13.53 0.64 -12.44
CA GLU A 28 -14.18 -0.31 -13.33
C GLU A 28 -14.11 0.22 -14.77
N ALA A 29 -13.65 -0.63 -15.70
CA ALA A 29 -13.69 -0.36 -17.12
C ALA A 29 -15.15 -0.40 -17.60
N SER A 30 -15.79 0.77 -17.58
CA SER A 30 -17.21 0.99 -17.87
C SER A 30 -17.63 0.61 -19.29
N PHE A 31 -16.70 0.39 -20.23
CA PHE A 31 -17.01 0.05 -21.62
C PHE A 31 -17.49 -1.39 -21.84
N PHE A 32 -17.20 -2.31 -20.92
CA PHE A 32 -17.49 -3.76 -21.07
C PHE A 32 -18.48 -4.32 -20.03
N ALA A 33 -18.92 -3.52 -19.06
CA ALA A 33 -19.61 -4.03 -17.87
C ALA A 33 -21.13 -3.95 -17.97
N TYR A 34 -21.77 -5.03 -18.44
CA TYR A 34 -23.23 -5.25 -18.29
C TYR A 34 -23.65 -5.51 -16.81
N ARG A 35 -22.68 -5.67 -15.90
CA ARG A 35 -22.91 -5.95 -14.47
C ARG A 35 -21.86 -5.24 -13.61
N PRO A 36 -22.24 -4.18 -12.87
CA PRO A 36 -21.30 -3.41 -12.05
C PRO A 36 -20.75 -4.25 -10.89
N VAL A 37 -19.55 -3.90 -10.42
CA VAL A 37 -19.00 -4.49 -9.20
C VAL A 37 -19.63 -3.84 -7.97
N VAL A 38 -20.31 -4.65 -7.16
CA VAL A 38 -20.98 -4.21 -5.93
C VAL A 38 -20.14 -4.62 -4.72
N GLU A 39 -20.15 -3.79 -3.66
CA GLU A 39 -19.41 -4.02 -2.42
C GLU A 39 -17.88 -4.22 -2.60
N ALA A 40 -17.30 -3.57 -3.61
CA ALA A 40 -15.89 -3.65 -3.93
C ALA A 40 -15.00 -3.31 -2.72
N ASN A 41 -14.12 -4.24 -2.34
CA ASN A 41 -13.08 -4.05 -1.36
C ASN A 41 -11.71 -4.18 -2.00
N VAL A 42 -10.70 -3.59 -1.36
CA VAL A 42 -9.31 -3.68 -1.80
C VAL A 42 -8.43 -3.99 -0.61
N ARG A 43 -7.39 -4.80 -0.84
CA ARG A 43 -6.31 -5.06 0.11
C ARG A 43 -5.00 -4.90 -0.62
N VAL A 44 -4.02 -4.32 0.05
CA VAL A 44 -2.69 -4.09 -0.52
C VAL A 44 -1.68 -4.83 0.36
N TYR A 45 -0.73 -5.48 -0.29
CA TYR A 45 0.32 -6.25 0.36
C TYR A 45 1.67 -5.83 -0.21
N ALA A 46 2.64 -5.59 0.67
CA ALA A 46 4.03 -5.46 0.30
C ALA A 46 4.67 -6.87 0.30
N VAL A 47 5.35 -7.21 -0.78
CA VAL A 47 6.13 -8.45 -0.88
C VAL A 47 7.61 -8.07 -0.77
N LEU A 48 8.26 -8.47 0.32
CA LEU A 48 9.63 -8.11 0.63
C LEU A 48 10.54 -9.34 0.57
N HIS A 49 11.79 -9.09 0.21
CA HIS A 49 12.86 -10.07 0.39
C HIS A 49 13.45 -9.86 1.78
N GLU A 50 13.26 -10.84 2.66
CA GLU A 50 13.86 -10.82 3.99
C GLU A 50 14.95 -11.87 4.09
N GLN A 51 16.11 -11.47 4.61
CA GLN A 51 17.19 -12.38 4.97
C GLN A 51 17.08 -12.69 6.45
N ASP A 52 17.16 -13.96 6.80
CA ASP A 52 17.33 -14.37 8.19
C ASP A 52 18.74 -13.94 8.64
N PRO A 53 18.87 -13.11 9.70
CA PRO A 53 20.17 -12.64 10.17
C PRO A 53 21.07 -13.77 10.70
N THR A 54 20.54 -14.98 10.91
CA THR A 54 21.25 -16.15 11.44
C THR A 54 21.52 -17.23 10.38
N SER A 55 20.88 -17.16 9.21
CA SER A 55 21.06 -18.11 8.11
C SER A 55 21.81 -17.46 6.94
N THR A 56 22.90 -18.07 6.51
CA THR A 56 23.63 -17.69 5.29
C THR A 56 22.90 -18.02 4.00
N ASP A 57 21.76 -18.74 4.07
CA ASP A 57 21.07 -19.24 2.88
C ASP A 57 19.60 -18.75 2.79
N ARG A 58 19.32 -18.19 1.61
CA ARG A 58 18.04 -17.79 0.98
C ARG A 58 17.24 -16.64 1.61
N ALA A 59 16.98 -15.63 0.80
CA ALA A 59 15.94 -14.63 1.06
C ALA A 59 14.56 -15.29 0.95
N PHE A 60 13.74 -15.17 1.99
CA PHE A 60 12.34 -15.58 1.94
C PHE A 60 11.46 -14.42 1.49
N PHE A 61 10.46 -14.70 0.66
CA PHE A 61 9.42 -13.73 0.35
C PHE A 61 8.48 -13.60 1.54
N GLN A 62 8.46 -12.42 2.16
CA GLN A 62 7.51 -12.09 3.23
C GLN A 62 6.44 -11.16 2.68
N THR A 63 5.19 -11.51 2.95
CA THR A 63 4.03 -10.71 2.54
C THR A 63 3.50 -9.96 3.75
N ARG A 64 3.50 -8.63 3.71
CA ARG A 64 3.04 -7.76 4.81
C ARG A 64 1.85 -6.93 4.35
N VAL A 65 0.78 -6.91 5.16
CA VAL A 65 -0.42 -6.10 4.87
C VAL A 65 -0.09 -4.61 4.94
N MET A 66 -0.59 -3.84 3.98
CA MET A 66 -0.51 -2.38 3.96
C MET A 66 -1.87 -1.78 4.35
N ARG A 67 -1.93 -1.16 5.52
CA ARG A 67 -3.17 -0.52 6.05
C ARG A 67 -3.64 0.62 5.16
N LEU A 68 -4.91 0.66 4.81
CA LEU A 68 -5.43 1.66 3.88
C LEU A 68 -6.11 2.80 4.63
N THR A 69 -5.71 4.02 4.27
CA THR A 69 -6.40 5.25 4.72
C THR A 69 -7.59 5.58 3.85
N ASN A 70 -7.52 5.23 2.55
CA ASN A 70 -8.63 5.36 1.61
C ASN A 70 -8.61 4.19 0.61
N PRO A 71 -9.70 3.42 0.44
CA PRO A 71 -10.80 3.33 1.41
C PRO A 71 -10.25 2.84 2.77
N ASN A 72 -10.84 3.27 3.88
CA ASN A 72 -10.42 2.82 5.21
C ASN A 72 -10.78 1.33 5.37
N ASP A 73 -9.79 0.45 5.34
CA ASP A 73 -9.99 -1.00 5.34
C ASP A 73 -10.36 -1.54 6.73
N GLU A 74 -9.86 -0.93 7.81
CA GLU A 74 -10.24 -1.25 9.20
C GLU A 74 -11.73 -1.01 9.46
N MET A 75 -12.31 0.01 8.83
CA MET A 75 -13.75 0.33 8.90
C MET A 75 -14.62 -0.40 7.86
N GLY A 76 -14.04 -1.33 7.10
CA GLY A 76 -14.75 -2.05 6.03
C GLY A 76 -15.11 -1.17 4.82
N GLY A 77 -14.35 -0.09 4.62
CA GLY A 77 -14.54 0.86 3.53
C GLY A 77 -14.58 0.19 2.16
N LYS A 78 -15.44 0.71 1.29
CA LYS A 78 -15.71 0.18 -0.05
C LYS A 78 -15.29 1.17 -1.13
N LEU A 79 -15.00 0.64 -2.31
CA LEU A 79 -14.71 1.44 -3.50
C LEU A 79 -15.99 1.66 -4.31
N PHE A 80 -16.24 2.91 -4.72
CA PHE A 80 -17.25 3.24 -5.71
C PHE A 80 -16.63 3.28 -7.11
N LEU A 81 -16.58 2.12 -7.78
CA LEU A 81 -15.77 1.93 -8.99
C LEU A 81 -16.36 2.52 -10.28
N ALA A 82 -17.56 3.14 -10.22
CA ALA A 82 -18.16 3.84 -11.35
C ALA A 82 -17.32 5.05 -11.82
N THR A 83 -16.46 5.57 -10.94
CA THR A 83 -15.44 6.57 -11.27
C THR A 83 -14.07 6.10 -10.76
N PRO A 84 -12.95 6.62 -11.30
CA PRO A 84 -11.63 6.32 -10.77
C PRO A 84 -11.49 6.68 -9.30
N GLN A 85 -11.11 5.69 -8.50
CA GLN A 85 -10.86 5.81 -7.07
C GLN A 85 -9.35 5.81 -6.81
N VAL A 86 -8.91 6.59 -5.80
CA VAL A 86 -7.51 6.60 -5.35
C VAL A 86 -7.37 5.72 -4.11
N VAL A 87 -6.61 4.64 -4.20
CA VAL A 87 -6.23 3.83 -3.04
C VAL A 87 -5.00 4.45 -2.39
N THR A 88 -5.05 4.65 -1.07
CA THR A 88 -4.01 5.37 -0.33
C THR A 88 -3.57 4.60 0.92
N HIS A 89 -2.26 4.36 1.03
CA HIS A 89 -1.60 3.83 2.20
C HIS A 89 -0.70 4.90 2.82
N ALA A 90 -0.83 5.15 4.11
CA ALA A 90 0.08 6.03 4.84
C ALA A 90 1.39 5.29 5.13
N ILE A 91 2.52 5.93 4.81
CA ILE A 91 3.86 5.40 5.13
C ILE A 91 4.26 5.95 6.51
N ASP A 92 3.65 5.38 7.55
CA ASP A 92 4.00 5.61 8.96
C ASP A 92 4.98 4.54 9.47
N GLN A 93 5.40 4.61 10.74
CA GLN A 93 6.38 3.68 11.31
C GLN A 93 5.96 2.19 11.30
N TRP A 94 4.67 1.88 11.07
CA TRP A 94 4.17 0.51 10.96
C TRP A 94 3.98 0.08 9.49
N SER A 95 4.18 1.00 8.55
CA SER A 95 4.17 0.67 7.13
C SER A 95 5.33 -0.26 6.78
N PRO A 96 5.11 -1.31 5.95
CA PRO A 96 6.20 -2.11 5.43
C PRO A 96 7.11 -1.33 4.45
N LEU A 97 6.68 -0.14 3.99
CA LEU A 97 7.49 0.75 3.16
C LEU A 97 8.25 1.80 3.97
N PHE A 98 8.09 1.81 5.31
CA PHE A 98 8.81 2.75 6.15
C PHE A 98 10.31 2.43 6.13
N PRO A 99 11.20 3.39 5.82
CA PRO A 99 12.63 3.12 5.75
C PRO A 99 13.17 2.68 7.13
N PRO A 100 13.82 1.51 7.26
CA PRO A 100 14.37 1.07 8.54
C PRO A 100 15.37 2.07 9.14
N ARG A 101 16.12 2.78 8.29
CA ARG A 101 17.07 3.83 8.69
C ARG A 101 16.41 5.02 9.39
N ALA A 102 15.12 5.28 9.12
CA ALA A 102 14.38 6.34 9.80
C ALA A 102 13.97 5.96 11.23
N LEU A 103 14.04 4.67 11.60
CA LEU A 103 13.84 4.19 12.97
C LEU A 103 15.13 4.16 13.79
N ALA A 104 16.30 4.16 13.12
CA ALA A 104 17.57 4.25 13.82
C ALA A 104 17.64 5.61 14.51
N ARG A 105 17.73 5.62 15.85
CA ARG A 105 18.01 6.86 16.61
C ARG A 105 19.27 7.50 16.00
N PRO A 106 19.29 8.80 15.70
CA PRO A 106 20.52 9.45 15.28
C PRO A 106 21.57 9.23 16.36
N SER A 107 22.73 8.71 15.98
CA SER A 107 23.86 8.37 16.85
C SER A 107 24.61 9.61 17.39
N TYR A 108 23.90 10.71 17.62
CA TYR A 108 24.47 11.99 18.08
C TYR A 108 23.66 12.52 19.26
N CYS A 109 23.59 11.75 20.35
CA CYS A 109 23.22 12.20 21.70
C CYS A 109 23.85 11.28 22.77
N GLU A 110 25.10 10.86 22.56
CA GLU A 110 25.98 10.36 23.62
C GLU A 110 27.35 11.00 23.40
N ASP A 111 27.44 12.29 23.70
CA ASP A 111 28.70 12.96 24.02
C ASP A 111 28.34 14.11 25.00
N GLU A 112 28.75 13.89 26.25
CA GLU A 112 28.87 14.78 27.44
C GLU A 112 27.64 15.53 27.99
#